data_AF-A0AAV3SKC3-F1
#
_entry.id   AF-A0AAV3SKC3-F1
#
_cell.length_a   1.000
_cell.length_b   1.000
_cell.length_c   1.000
_cell.angle_alpha   90.00
_cell.angle_beta   90.00
_cell.angle_gamma   90.00
#
_symmetry.space_group_name_H-M   'P 1'
#
loop_
_entity.id
_entity.type
_entity.pdbx_description
1 polymer ?
#
loop_
_entity_poly.entity_id
_entity_poly.type
_entity_poly.pdbx_seq_one_letter_code
_entity_poly.pdbx_strand_id
1 'polypeptide(L)'
;MRKYPATLERVFENKLDAGAETDEDISFDRDDVDQALADLALDVRDPMEIPSAYSSTRSLPDSIKEHGYGDIALDENSVDSGETYLFIKE
;
A
#
# COMPACT_ATOMS: atom_id res chain seq x y z
N MET A 1 14.08 13.12 -3.49
CA MET A 1 13.97 11.92 -2.64
C MET A 1 12.63 11.27 -2.95
N ARG A 2 12.60 9.95 -3.21
CA ARG A 2 11.36 9.22 -3.53
C ARG A 2 10.44 9.26 -2.31
N LYS A 3 9.23 9.84 -2.43
CA LYS A 3 8.24 9.96 -1.34
C LYS A 3 7.44 8.66 -1.13
N TYR A 4 8.05 7.50 -1.38
CA TYR A 4 7.40 6.20 -1.33
C TYR A 4 6.80 5.86 0.05
N PRO A 5 7.43 6.20 1.19
CA PRO A 5 6.80 6.01 2.50
C PRO A 5 5.46 6.74 2.61
N ALA A 6 5.44 8.02 2.24
CA ALA A 6 4.24 8.85 2.34
C ALA A 6 3.10 8.38 1.42
N THR A 7 3.45 7.82 0.24
CA THR A 7 2.45 7.23 -0.65
C THR A 7 1.80 6.00 0.00
N LEU A 8 2.58 5.09 0.59
CA LEU A 8 2.02 3.90 1.26
C LEU A 8 1.18 4.27 2.48
N GLU A 9 1.62 5.26 3.28
CA GLU A 9 0.81 5.78 4.38
C GLU A 9 -0.53 6.31 3.87
N ARG A 10 -0.53 7.07 2.78
CA ARG A 10 -1.78 7.59 2.20
C ARG A 10 -2.67 6.48 1.62
N VAL A 11 -2.10 5.47 0.96
CA VAL A 11 -2.88 4.30 0.50
C VAL A 11 -3.58 3.63 1.69
N PHE A 12 -2.83 3.42 2.77
CA PHE A 12 -3.35 2.80 3.98
C PHE A 12 -4.47 3.66 4.62
N GLU A 13 -4.25 4.96 4.79
CA GLU A 13 -5.27 5.91 5.27
C GLU A 13 -6.54 5.85 4.42
N ASN A 14 -6.40 5.91 3.08
CA ASN A 14 -7.53 5.86 2.15
C ASN A 14 -8.34 4.57 2.28
N LYS A 15 -7.69 3.42 2.54
CA LYS A 15 -8.37 2.15 2.80
C LYS A 15 -9.14 2.17 4.11
N LEU A 16 -8.59 2.75 5.17
CA LEU A 16 -9.30 2.92 6.44
C LEU A 16 -10.53 3.83 6.28
N ASP A 17 -10.39 4.96 5.58
CA ASP A 17 -11.49 5.87 5.29
C ASP A 17 -12.59 5.21 4.41
N ALA A 18 -12.21 4.28 3.54
CA ALA A 18 -13.14 3.46 2.76
C ALA A 18 -13.84 2.35 3.58
N GLY A 19 -13.42 2.13 4.82
CA GLY A 19 -14.01 1.18 5.75
C GLY A 19 -13.31 -0.18 5.81
N ALA A 20 -12.04 -0.27 5.42
CA ALA A 20 -11.26 -1.50 5.61
C ALA A 20 -11.16 -1.88 7.10
N GLU A 21 -11.30 -3.17 7.39
CA GLU A 21 -11.23 -3.70 8.76
C GLU A 21 -9.77 -3.80 9.20
N THR A 22 -9.42 -3.15 10.31
CA THR A 22 -8.04 -3.12 10.83
C THR A 22 -7.61 -4.42 11.49
N ASP A 23 -8.50 -5.39 11.62
CA ASP A 23 -8.26 -6.69 12.25
C ASP A 23 -7.85 -7.76 11.24
N GLU A 24 -7.84 -7.44 9.93
CA GLU A 24 -7.49 -8.34 8.83
C GLU A 24 -6.44 -7.70 7.90
N ASP A 25 -5.93 -8.50 6.96
CA ASP A 25 -5.07 -8.02 5.88
C ASP A 25 -5.84 -7.02 4.99
N ILE A 26 -5.20 -5.92 4.62
CA ILE A 26 -5.83 -4.88 3.80
C ILE A 26 -5.30 -4.98 2.37
N SER A 27 -6.17 -5.32 1.44
CA SER A 27 -5.84 -5.34 0.01
C SER A 27 -5.86 -3.94 -0.59
N PHE A 28 -4.93 -3.69 -1.50
CA PHE A 28 -4.86 -2.48 -2.31
C PHE A 28 -4.29 -2.80 -3.68
N ASP A 29 -4.71 -2.03 -4.67
CA ASP A 29 -4.35 -2.19 -6.06
C ASP A 29 -3.76 -0.90 -6.63
N ARG A 30 -3.55 -0.88 -7.94
CA ARG A 30 -2.97 0.25 -8.63
C ARG A 30 -3.79 1.53 -8.48
N ASP A 31 -5.12 1.45 -8.56
CA ASP A 31 -5.99 2.61 -8.48
C ASP A 31 -5.86 3.29 -7.11
N ASP A 32 -5.67 2.52 -6.04
CA ASP A 32 -5.41 3.08 -4.70
C ASP A 32 -4.07 3.83 -4.63
N VAL A 33 -3.03 3.27 -5.26
CA VAL A 33 -1.70 3.92 -5.33
C VAL A 33 -1.78 5.19 -6.18
N ASP A 34 -2.43 5.14 -7.34
CA ASP A 34 -2.63 6.29 -8.22
C ASP A 34 -3.45 7.39 -7.51
N GLN A 35 -4.48 7.02 -6.73
CA GLN A 35 -5.22 7.97 -5.89
C GLN A 35 -4.32 8.62 -4.84
N ALA A 36 -3.52 7.83 -4.11
CA ALA A 36 -2.59 8.37 -3.11
C ALA A 36 -1.53 9.29 -3.74
N LEU A 37 -1.06 8.98 -4.95
CA LEU A 37 -0.14 9.85 -5.69
C LEU A 37 -0.81 11.17 -6.09
N ALA A 38 -2.06 11.13 -6.54
CA ALA A 38 -2.83 12.33 -6.86
C ALA A 38 -3.06 13.21 -5.62
N ASP A 39 -3.43 12.61 -4.49
CA ASP A 39 -3.63 13.30 -3.21
C ASP A 39 -2.37 14.02 -2.72
N LEU A 40 -1.20 13.42 -2.98
CA LEU A 40 0.11 13.96 -2.60
C LEU A 40 0.72 14.88 -3.67
N ALA A 41 0.01 15.10 -4.78
CA ALA A 41 0.49 15.81 -5.97
C ALA A 41 1.85 15.29 -6.46
N LEU A 42 1.98 13.97 -6.57
CA LEU A 42 3.19 13.27 -7.02
C LEU A 42 2.97 12.66 -8.40
N ASP A 43 3.97 12.82 -9.26
CA ASP A 43 4.04 12.16 -10.56
C ASP A 43 5.13 11.09 -10.49
N VAL A 44 4.72 9.83 -10.58
CA VAL A 44 5.60 8.66 -10.56
C VAL A 44 5.33 7.86 -11.83
N ARG A 45 6.40 7.59 -12.58
CA ARG A 45 6.32 6.88 -13.87
C ARG A 45 5.73 5.47 -13.75
N ASP A 46 6.00 4.80 -12.63
CA ASP A 46 5.50 3.45 -12.35
C ASP A 46 5.02 3.35 -10.89
N PRO A 47 3.71 3.55 -10.63
CA PRO A 47 3.11 3.48 -9.30
C PRO A 47 3.38 2.15 -8.58
N MET A 48 3.36 1.03 -9.31
CA MET A 48 3.51 -0.32 -8.72
C MET A 48 4.95 -0.62 -8.28
N GLU A 49 5.94 0.17 -8.72
CA GLU A 49 7.31 0.11 -8.17
C GLU A 49 7.32 0.40 -6.66
N ILE A 50 6.34 1.16 -6.16
CA ILE A 50 6.24 1.56 -4.75
C ILE A 50 5.96 0.35 -3.85
N PRO A 51 4.81 -0.36 -3.96
CA PRO A 51 4.56 -1.54 -3.12
C PRO A 51 5.56 -2.67 -3.36
N SER A 52 6.00 -2.88 -4.62
CA SER A 52 7.02 -3.88 -4.97
C SER A 52 8.36 -3.66 -4.25
N ALA A 53 8.78 -2.40 -4.09
CA ALA A 53 10.00 -2.07 -3.35
C ALA A 53 9.90 -2.39 -1.85
N TYR A 54 8.70 -2.37 -1.28
CA TYR A 54 8.47 -2.66 0.13
C TYR A 54 8.30 -4.15 0.38
N SER A 55 7.56 -4.85 -0.49
CA SER A 55 7.36 -6.30 -0.38
C SER A 55 8.65 -7.12 -0.46
N SER A 56 9.72 -6.56 -1.01
CA SER A 56 10.99 -7.29 -1.18
C SER A 56 11.97 -7.08 -0.04
N THR A 57 12.12 -5.85 0.47
CA THR A 57 13.30 -5.51 1.29
C THR A 57 13.13 -4.34 2.26
N ARG A 58 12.03 -3.58 2.20
CA ARG A 58 11.91 -2.35 3.00
C ARG A 58 10.85 -2.53 4.07
N SER A 59 11.19 -2.11 5.28
CA SER A 59 10.21 -2.04 6.36
C SER A 59 9.11 -1.02 6.04
N LEU A 60 7.90 -1.34 6.48
CA LEU A 60 6.78 -0.41 6.42
C LEU A 60 7.05 0.90 7.19
N PRO A 61 6.42 2.00 6.79
CA PRO A 61 6.35 3.23 7.58
C PRO A 61 5.84 2.97 9.00
N ASP A 62 6.37 3.69 9.98
CA ASP A 62 6.04 3.49 11.40
C ASP A 62 4.54 3.69 11.67
N SER A 63 3.91 4.68 11.02
CA SER A 63 2.48 4.95 11.12
C SER A 63 1.64 3.71 10.81
N ILE A 64 2.02 2.93 9.79
CA ILE A 64 1.31 1.69 9.40
C ILE A 64 1.58 0.56 10.42
N LYS A 65 2.81 0.47 10.93
CA LYS A 65 3.18 -0.50 11.98
C LYS A 65 2.47 -0.25 13.30
N GLU A 66 2.18 1.01 13.64
CA GLU A 66 1.38 1.35 14.84
C GLU A 66 -0.03 0.76 14.79
N HIS A 67 -0.55 0.47 13.59
CA HIS A 67 -1.80 -0.27 13.38
C HIS A 67 -1.62 -1.79 13.38
N GLY A 68 -0.42 -2.33 13.63
CA GLY A 68 -0.13 -3.76 13.71
C GLY A 68 0.13 -4.44 12.37
N TYR A 69 0.53 -3.69 11.35
CA TYR A 69 0.91 -4.24 10.04
C TYR A 69 2.43 -4.31 9.90
N GLY A 70 2.94 -5.48 9.53
CA GLY A 70 4.38 -5.76 9.51
C GLY A 70 5.02 -5.71 8.12
N ASP A 71 4.26 -6.10 7.10
CA ASP A 71 4.80 -6.31 5.75
C ASP A 71 3.78 -6.01 4.64
N ILE A 72 4.26 -5.96 3.40
CA ILE A 72 3.45 -5.94 2.19
C ILE A 72 3.73 -7.19 1.37
N ALA A 73 2.71 -7.91 0.93
CA ALA A 73 2.87 -9.05 0.03
C ALA A 73 2.07 -8.85 -1.27
N LEU A 74 2.53 -9.44 -2.37
CA LEU A 74 1.72 -9.55 -3.58
C LEU A 74 0.64 -10.60 -3.33
N ASP A 75 -0.61 -10.27 -3.63
CA ASP A 75 -1.72 -11.23 -3.56
C ASP A 75 -1.68 -12.16 -4.79
N GLU A 76 -1.05 -13.32 -4.63
CA GLU A 76 -0.98 -14.35 -5.67
C GLU A 76 -2.35 -15.00 -5.96
N ASN A 77 -3.37 -14.77 -5.12
CA ASN A 77 -4.71 -15.32 -5.30
C ASN A 77 -5.69 -14.32 -5.93
N SER A 78 -5.26 -13.08 -6.16
CA SER A 78 -6.10 -12.08 -6.82
C SER A 78 -6.44 -12.56 -8.23
N VAL A 79 -7.74 -12.75 -8.48
CA VAL A 79 -8.29 -13.16 -9.78
C VAL A 79 -8.38 -11.99 -10.76
N ASP A 80 -8.10 -10.78 -10.30
CA ASP A 80 -8.10 -9.59 -11.14
C ASP A 80 -6.83 -9.51 -11.99
N SER A 81 -6.93 -8.87 -13.17
CA SER A 81 -5.79 -8.82 -14.11
C SER A 81 -4.69 -7.84 -13.69
N GLY A 82 -4.83 -7.19 -12.53
CA GLY A 82 -3.91 -6.22 -11.98
C GLY A 82 -3.11 -6.75 -10.79
N GLU A 83 -1.90 -6.23 -10.61
CA GLU A 83 -1.06 -6.49 -9.44
C GLU A 83 -1.75 -5.95 -8.18
N THR A 84 -2.29 -6.85 -7.36
CA THR A 84 -2.90 -6.53 -6.05
C THR A 84 -1.89 -6.84 -4.95
N TYR A 85 -1.78 -5.97 -3.96
CA TYR A 85 -0.92 -6.14 -2.80
C TYR A 85 -1.75 -6.14 -1.52
N LEU A 86 -1.19 -6.71 -0.47
CA LEU A 86 -1.80 -6.82 0.86
C LEU A 86 -0.88 -6.15 1.87
N PHE A 87 -1.42 -5.28 2.72
CA PHE A 87 -0.79 -4.99 4.01
C PHE A 87 -1.08 -6.16 4.94
N ILE A 88 -0.02 -6.83 5.41
CA ILE A 88 -0.11 -8.05 6.22
C ILE A 88 -0.19 -7.69 7.69
N LYS A 89 -1.25 -8.17 8.35
CA LYS A 89 -1.47 -8.04 9.78
C LYS A 89 -0.57 -9.01 10.56
N GLU A 90 0.13 -8.50 11.58
CA GLU A 90 0.92 -9.32 12.54
C GLU A 90 0.16 -9.68 13.81
#